data_AF-F6D1K0-F1
#
_entry.id   AF-F6D1K0-F1
#
_cell.length_a   1.000
_cell.length_b   1.000
_cell.length_c   1.000
_cell.angle_alpha   90.00
_cell.angle_beta   90.00
_cell.angle_gamma   90.00
#
_symmetry.space_group_name_H-M   'P 1'
#
loop_
_entity.id
_entity.type
_entity.pdbx_description
1 polymer ?
#
loop_
_entity_poly.entity_id
_entity_poly.type
_entity_poly.pdbx_seq_one_letter_code
_entity_poly.pdbx_strand_id
1 'polypeptide(L)'
;MGESTVLFRRSGGNKRTGEDEFEVSDEYVKLQDKGQGLLVINFRAPKENLKDIYEFFDNIDDMEPLYMNIAGTGEIEHYFRGVSPINEEEEEGWYKFGVTVQHLRKLI
;
A
#
# COMPACT_ATOMS: atom_id res chain seq x y z
N MET A 1 -1.65 -1.17 -24.44
CA MET A 1 -1.76 -0.17 -23.35
C MET A 1 -1.30 -0.91 -22.12
N GLY A 2 -0.17 -0.55 -21.53
CA GLY A 2 0.36 -1.27 -20.37
C GLY A 2 -0.52 -0.99 -19.17
N GLU A 3 -0.95 -2.03 -18.47
CA GLU A 3 -1.58 -1.92 -17.16
C GLU A 3 -0.58 -1.21 -16.24
N SER A 4 -1.04 -0.15 -15.57
CA SER A 4 -0.21 0.64 -14.68
C SER A 4 -0.36 0.06 -13.28
N THR A 5 0.77 -0.12 -12.59
CA THR A 5 0.79 -0.85 -11.32
C THR A 5 1.53 -0.07 -10.24
N VAL A 6 1.18 -0.37 -8.99
CA VAL A 6 1.84 0.13 -7.80
C VAL A 6 2.54 -1.04 -7.12
N LEU A 7 3.85 -0.95 -7.00
CA LEU A 7 4.70 -1.94 -6.34
C LEU A 7 4.95 -1.49 -4.90
N PHE A 8 4.65 -2.36 -3.95
CA PHE A 8 4.98 -2.22 -2.54
C PHE A 8 6.07 -3.19 -2.16
N ARG A 9 7.05 -2.76 -1.36
CA ARG A 9 8.15 -3.62 -0.91
C ARG A 9 8.48 -3.37 0.55
N ARG A 10 8.65 -4.43 1.34
CA ARG A 10 9.08 -4.33 2.74
C ARG A 10 10.60 -4.18 2.86
N SER A 11 11.07 -3.53 3.94
CA SER A 11 12.49 -3.41 4.26
C SER A 11 13.10 -4.66 4.88
N GLY A 12 12.33 -5.42 5.68
CA GLY A 12 12.81 -6.64 6.34
C GLY A 12 13.04 -7.81 5.36
N GLY A 13 12.69 -7.58 4.10
CA GLY A 13 12.62 -8.60 3.08
C GLY A 13 13.94 -9.03 2.45
N ASN A 14 14.02 -10.31 2.10
CA ASN A 14 15.17 -10.84 1.39
C ASN A 14 15.07 -10.48 -0.11
N LYS A 15 15.79 -9.43 -0.53
CA LYS A 15 15.87 -8.96 -1.93
C LYS A 15 16.23 -10.05 -2.97
N ARG A 16 16.68 -11.24 -2.54
CA ARG A 16 17.01 -12.38 -3.41
C ARG A 16 15.85 -13.34 -3.70
N THR A 17 14.80 -13.35 -2.89
CA THR A 17 13.67 -14.30 -3.06
C THR A 17 12.40 -13.64 -3.59
N GLY A 18 12.25 -12.31 -3.45
CA GLY A 18 11.05 -11.59 -3.92
C GLY A 18 9.82 -11.81 -3.03
N GLU A 19 9.97 -12.42 -1.85
CA GLU A 19 8.89 -12.73 -0.91
C GLU A 19 8.24 -11.50 -0.26
N ASP A 20 8.76 -10.30 -0.56
CA ASP A 20 8.45 -9.07 0.16
C ASP A 20 7.95 -7.95 -0.75
N GLU A 21 7.65 -8.29 -2.01
CA GLU A 21 7.08 -7.40 -3.02
C GLU A 21 5.62 -7.76 -3.29
N PHE A 22 4.77 -6.75 -3.38
CA PHE A 22 3.37 -6.92 -3.72
C PHE A 22 2.97 -5.90 -4.78
N GLU A 23 2.47 -6.39 -5.90
CA GLU A 23 2.04 -5.57 -7.04
C GLU A 23 0.52 -5.44 -7.06
N VAL A 24 0.04 -4.21 -7.17
CA VAL A 24 -1.40 -3.91 -7.23
C VAL A 24 -1.69 -3.12 -8.50
N SER A 25 -2.77 -3.46 -9.19
CA SER A 25 -3.29 -2.62 -10.28
C SER A 25 -3.61 -1.22 -9.74
N ASP A 26 -3.15 -0.18 -10.43
CA ASP A 26 -3.35 1.20 -9.99
C ASP A 26 -4.83 1.61 -9.92
N GLU A 27 -5.70 0.92 -10.66
CA GLU A 27 -7.16 1.09 -10.62
C GLU A 27 -7.76 0.82 -9.23
N TYR A 28 -7.10 -0.03 -8.44
CA TYR A 28 -7.53 -0.38 -7.09
C TYR A 28 -6.94 0.54 -6.02
N VAL A 29 -6.08 1.49 -6.39
CA VAL A 29 -5.29 2.30 -5.45
C VAL A 29 -5.66 3.77 -5.55
N LYS A 30 -5.96 4.39 -4.42
CA LYS A 30 -6.15 5.83 -4.31
C LYS A 30 -5.33 6.44 -3.18
N LEU A 31 -4.41 7.33 -3.56
CA LEU A 31 -3.58 8.08 -2.63
C LEU A 31 -4.34 9.29 -2.06
N GLN A 32 -4.31 9.45 -0.75
CA GLN A 32 -4.90 10.57 -0.04
C GLN A 32 -3.88 11.17 0.93
N ASP A 33 -3.32 12.33 0.58
CA ASP A 33 -2.51 13.13 1.50
C ASP A 33 -3.40 13.67 2.64
N LYS A 34 -3.00 13.42 3.88
CA LYS A 34 -3.68 13.90 5.09
C LYS A 34 -2.98 15.13 5.70
N GLY A 35 -1.91 15.61 5.08
CA GLY A 35 -1.05 16.66 5.58
C GLY A 35 -0.06 16.17 6.63
N GLN A 36 0.86 17.05 7.03
CA GLN A 36 1.87 16.80 8.07
C GLN A 36 2.79 15.58 7.79
N GLY A 37 2.87 15.15 6.53
CA GLY A 37 3.67 14.00 6.13
C GLY A 37 2.95 12.66 6.26
N LEU A 38 1.64 12.65 6.53
CA LEU A 38 0.83 11.43 6.54
C LEU A 38 0.14 11.22 5.19
N LEU A 39 0.22 10.00 4.68
CA LEU A 39 -0.41 9.56 3.45
C LEU A 39 -1.28 8.34 3.77
N VAL A 40 -2.52 8.33 3.27
CA VAL A 40 -3.39 7.16 3.32
C VAL A 40 -3.51 6.58 1.92
N ILE A 41 -3.13 5.32 1.77
CA ILE A 41 -3.29 4.53 0.56
C ILE A 41 -4.61 3.77 0.71
N ASN A 42 -5.63 4.17 -0.03
CA ASN A 42 -6.93 3.50 0.01
C ASN A 42 -6.97 2.44 -1.08
N PHE A 43 -7.35 1.22 -0.70
CA PHE A 43 -7.57 0.11 -1.61
C PHE A 43 -9.07 -0.11 -1.77
N ARG A 44 -9.52 -0.29 -3.01
CA ARG A 44 -10.90 -0.66 -3.36
C ARG A 44 -10.88 -1.70 -4.47
N ALA A 45 -11.36 -2.91 -4.19
CA ALA A 45 -11.32 -4.02 -5.12
C ALA A 45 -12.44 -5.04 -4.80
N PRO A 46 -12.72 -5.99 -5.70
CA PRO A 46 -13.49 -7.18 -5.38
C PRO A 46 -12.86 -7.96 -4.22
N LYS A 47 -13.69 -8.68 -3.45
CA LYS A 47 -13.27 -9.38 -2.22
C LYS A 47 -12.02 -10.25 -2.36
N GLU A 48 -11.93 -11.00 -3.45
CA GLU A 48 -10.82 -11.94 -3.69
C GLU A 48 -9.49 -11.19 -3.78
N ASN A 49 -9.43 -10.15 -4.61
CA ASN A 49 -8.23 -9.33 -4.77
C ASN A 49 -7.90 -8.54 -3.49
N LEU A 50 -8.93 -8.03 -2.80
CA LEU A 50 -8.72 -7.21 -1.60
C LEU A 50 -8.10 -7.98 -0.44
N LYS A 51 -8.40 -9.28 -0.32
CA LYS A 51 -7.90 -10.14 0.75
C LYS A 51 -6.38 -10.28 0.70
N ASP A 52 -5.84 -10.54 -0.49
CA ASP A 52 -4.40 -10.72 -0.67
C ASP A 52 -3.64 -9.40 -0.41
N ILE A 53 -4.19 -8.27 -0.88
CA ILE A 53 -3.63 -6.94 -0.59
C ILE A 53 -3.65 -6.68 0.92
N TYR A 54 -4.76 -6.98 1.61
CA TYR A 54 -4.87 -6.78 3.05
C TYR A 54 -3.87 -7.61 3.84
N GLU A 55 -3.76 -8.92 3.53
CA GLU A 55 -2.83 -9.83 4.21
C GLU A 55 -1.37 -9.37 4.07
N PHE A 56 -0.98 -8.78 2.94
CA PHE A 56 0.36 -8.20 2.80
C PHE A 56 0.63 -7.11 3.84
N PHE A 57 -0.29 -6.16 4.03
CA PHE A 57 -0.12 -5.02 4.93
C PHE A 57 -0.38 -5.35 6.40
N ASP A 58 -1.29 -6.28 6.70
CA ASP A 58 -1.60 -6.73 8.07
C ASP A 58 -0.41 -7.43 8.73
N ASN A 59 0.51 -7.96 7.92
CA ASN A 59 1.76 -8.59 8.38
C ASN A 59 2.93 -7.60 8.56
N ILE A 60 2.71 -6.28 8.42
CA ILE A 60 3.74 -5.24 8.55
C ILE A 60 3.64 -4.59 9.94
N ASP A 61 4.77 -4.49 10.63
CA ASP A 61 4.81 -3.87 11.96
C ASP A 61 4.78 -2.33 11.87
N ASP A 62 4.21 -1.66 12.88
CA ASP A 62 4.28 -0.19 12.99
C ASP A 62 5.74 0.26 12.98
N MET A 63 6.01 1.36 12.27
CA MET A 63 7.34 1.92 12.01
C MET A 63 8.26 1.06 11.13
N GLU A 64 7.81 -0.08 10.60
CA GLU A 64 8.58 -0.81 9.59
C GLU A 64 8.68 0.03 8.30
N PRO A 65 9.86 0.12 7.65
CA PRO A 65 9.98 0.81 6.38
C PRO A 65 9.25 0.06 5.25
N LEU A 66 8.42 0.81 4.53
CA LEU A 66 7.67 0.38 3.37
C LEU A 66 8.07 1.23 2.16
N TYR A 67 8.50 0.58 1.09
CA TYR A 67 8.82 1.21 -0.17
C TYR A 67 7.62 1.12 -1.10
N MET A 68 7.33 2.22 -1.81
CA MET A 68 6.26 2.31 -2.80
C MET A 68 6.83 2.86 -4.11
N ASN A 69 6.54 2.18 -5.22
CA ASN A 69 6.89 2.64 -6.56
C ASN A 69 5.62 2.63 -7.43
N ILE A 70 5.23 3.80 -7.93
CA ILE A 70 4.02 3.98 -8.72
C ILE A 70 4.43 4.08 -10.18
N ALA A 71 3.98 3.16 -11.04
CA ALA A 71 4.22 3.20 -12.48
C ALA A 71 5.69 3.43 -12.89
N GLY A 72 6.65 2.93 -12.09
CA GLY A 72 8.08 3.06 -12.36
C GLY A 72 8.67 4.45 -12.14
N THR A 73 7.99 5.36 -11.42
CA THR A 73 8.52 6.71 -11.12
C THR A 73 9.68 6.70 -10.13
N GLY A 74 9.97 5.55 -9.51
CA GLY A 74 11.02 5.37 -8.51
C GLY A 74 10.47 4.97 -7.15
N GLU A 75 11.32 4.36 -6.33
CA GLU A 75 10.96 3.93 -4.97
C GLU A 75 10.93 5.12 -3.99
N ILE A 76 9.82 5.26 -3.29
CA ILE A 76 9.63 6.21 -2.21
C ILE A 76 9.48 5.41 -0.90
N GLU A 77 10.39 5.67 0.04
CA GLU A 77 10.37 5.06 1.37
C GLU A 77 9.40 5.81 2.30
N HIS A 78 8.65 5.05 3.09
CA HIS A 78 7.73 5.53 4.12
C HIS A 78 7.86 4.67 5.38
N TYR A 79 7.44 5.21 6.52
CA TYR A 79 7.14 4.39 7.70
C TYR A 79 5.70 3.91 7.64
N PHE A 80 5.50 2.60 7.78
CA PHE A 80 4.17 2.03 7.97
C PHE A 80 3.60 2.49 9.32
N ARG A 81 2.30 2.81 9.36
CA ARG A 81 1.59 3.30 10.56
C ARG A 81 0.34 2.49 10.91
N GLY A 82 0.03 1.45 10.14
CA GLY A 82 -1.11 0.59 10.38
C GLY A 82 -2.08 0.50 9.20
N VAL A 83 -2.95 -0.50 9.30
CA VAL A 83 -4.02 -0.80 8.36
C VAL A 83 -5.37 -0.63 9.04
N SER A 84 -6.35 -0.08 8.31
CA SER A 84 -7.74 -0.01 8.80
C SER A 84 -8.47 -1.34 8.55
N PRO A 85 -9.52 -1.66 9.33
CA PRO A 85 -10.37 -2.80 9.02
C PRO A 85 -10.95 -2.75 7.60
N ILE A 86 -11.19 -3.92 7.01
CA ILE A 86 -11.93 -4.05 5.74
C ILE A 86 -13.39 -3.67 5.97
N ASN A 87 -13.93 -2.84 5.09
CA ASN A 87 -15.34 -2.47 5.05
C ASN A 87 -15.94 -2.83 3.69
N GLU A 88 -17.21 -3.23 3.68
CA GLU A 88 -17.99 -3.42 2.46
C GLU A 88 -18.40 -2.04 1.89
N GLU A 89 -18.38 -1.92 0.57
CA GLU A 89 -18.90 -0.74 -0.15
C GLU A 89 -20.41 -0.87 -0.39
N GLU A 90 -21.04 0.24 -0.77
CA GLU A 90 -22.46 0.23 -1.20
C GLU A 90 -22.67 -0.61 -2.48
N GLU A 91 -21.61 -0.76 -3.28
CA GLU A 91 -21.61 -1.64 -4.46
C GLU A 91 -21.37 -3.09 -4.03
N GLU A 92 -22.36 -3.95 -4.25
CA GLU A 92 -22.34 -5.35 -3.83
C GLU A 92 -21.08 -6.08 -4.37
N GLY A 93 -20.33 -6.73 -3.49
CA GLY A 93 -19.12 -7.47 -3.82
C GLY A 93 -17.82 -6.64 -3.84
N TRP A 94 -17.90 -5.32 -3.66
CA TRP A 94 -16.73 -4.45 -3.51
C TRP A 94 -16.44 -4.13 -2.05
N TYR A 95 -15.15 -4.07 -1.74
CA TYR A 95 -14.65 -3.82 -0.39
C TYR A 95 -13.57 -2.74 -0.43
N LYS A 96 -13.33 -2.11 0.71
CA LYS A 96 -12.27 -1.12 0.89
C LYS A 96 -11.55 -1.24 2.23
N PHE A 97 -10.30 -0.82 2.23
CA PHE A 97 -9.53 -0.53 3.45
C PHE A 97 -8.46 0.53 3.15
N GLY A 98 -7.85 1.08 4.18
CA GLY A 98 -6.79 2.08 4.07
C GLY A 98 -5.53 1.66 4.80
N VAL A 99 -4.39 1.91 4.19
CA VAL A 99 -3.06 1.80 4.81
C VAL A 99 -2.57 3.21 5.10
N THR A 100 -2.17 3.45 6.35
CA THR A 100 -1.57 4.73 6.74
C THR A 100 -0.06 4.61 6.70
N VAL A 101 0.60 5.53 6.01
CA VAL A 101 2.05 5.64 5.97
C VAL A 101 2.48 7.07 6.29
N GLN A 102 3.71 7.23 6.76
CA GLN A 102 4.31 8.51 7.03
C GLN A 102 5.56 8.70 6.18
N HIS A 103 5.64 9.83 5.47
CA HIS A 103 6.85 10.23 4.78
C HIS A 103 8.01 10.37 5.78
N LEU A 104 9.16 9.83 5.40
CA LEU A 104 10.43 10.21 6.01
C LEU A 104 10.62 11.70 5.72
N ARG A 105 10.44 12.57 6.73
CA ARG A 105 10.84 13.98 6.59
C ARG A 105 12.30 13.98 6.17
N LYS A 106 12.62 14.55 5.00
CA LYS A 106 13.93 15.15 4.83
C LYS A 106 14.03 16.22 5.91
N LEU A 107 14.85 15.99 6.93
CA LEU A 107 15.40 17.06 7.74
C LEU A 107 16.13 17.97 6.75
N ILE A 108 15.48 19.09 6.41
CA ILE A 108 16.10 20.19 5.68
C ILE A 108 16.73 21.11 6.73
#